data_AF-A0A109D6Q6-F1
#
_entry.id   AF-A0A109D6Q6-F1
#
_cell.length_a   1.000
_cell.length_b   1.000
_cell.length_c   1.000
_cell.angle_alpha   90.00
_cell.angle_beta   90.00
_cell.angle_gamma   90.00
#
_symmetry.space_group_name_H-M   'P 1'
#
loop_
_entity.id
_entity.type
_entity.pdbx_description
1 polymer ?
#
loop_
_entity_poly.entity_id
_entity_poly.type
_entity_poly.pdbx_seq_one_letter_code
_entity_poly.pdbx_strand_id
1 'polypeptide(L)'
;MGIAIGATALSLILVAVWLISLSLRKQRLEQERKARAVAYRKAIEKARIQEQKERHFKAETGHVPSILYLAKEAERNNIKEALYWYDKAAHLDNVNGMYGIVRLSMKRKEDLILKEKANFWQLAISALDNDLVAKFEMGKALVFGRGTDKNIPKGYACIEESAAGGNSEAMLFMGDWCLDKENPDYSAENAAEWYHKAADKNNLEGKIKLGSCYLNGIGVEPNHGEAIYWFETAAEKNSAEAMFRAGEAWIDHGENGNAIAYIWLFLSAHFGYSDAKHLRDKVGGELGVDAVVGLQALTKPIMTKLTQEAITKHSIIKALNKLYKRNIPIPKKVKEVLDEEDNDLSVDDSHIKTKELSESISNVDYSQQQMNTGQALTDKQANQNSDPLDFSQPVVESNWNRNQ
;
A
#
# COMPACT_ATOMS: atom_id res chain seq x y z
N MET A 1 71.13 73.17 -64.73
CA MET A 1 70.35 73.05 -63.48
C MET A 1 68.92 72.52 -63.66
N GLY A 2 68.23 72.71 -64.80
CA GLY A 2 66.85 72.23 -64.99
C GLY A 2 66.64 70.70 -64.99
N ILE A 3 67.59 69.91 -65.51
CA ILE A 3 67.48 68.43 -65.57
C ILE A 3 67.57 67.80 -64.17
N ALA A 4 68.37 68.37 -63.27
CA ALA A 4 68.51 67.88 -61.90
C ALA A 4 67.23 68.10 -61.06
N ILE A 5 66.52 69.21 -61.31
CA ILE A 5 65.24 69.53 -60.65
C ILE A 5 64.10 68.65 -61.21
N GLY A 6 64.13 68.34 -62.51
CA GLY A 6 63.19 67.38 -63.12
C GLY A 6 63.36 65.96 -62.60
N ALA A 7 64.60 65.51 -62.40
CA ALA A 7 64.89 64.18 -61.86
C ALA A 7 64.46 64.01 -60.39
N THR A 8 64.64 65.04 -59.56
CA THR A 8 64.16 65.01 -58.16
C THR A 8 62.63 65.10 -58.09
N ALA A 9 61.98 65.88 -58.96
CA ALA A 9 60.52 65.91 -59.07
C ALA A 9 59.94 64.56 -59.49
N LEU A 10 60.56 63.89 -60.47
CA LEU A 10 60.14 62.56 -60.94
C LEU A 10 60.39 61.48 -59.87
N SER A 11 61.50 61.58 -59.12
CA SER A 11 61.76 60.74 -57.95
C SER A 11 60.73 60.93 -56.84
N LEU A 12 60.31 62.17 -56.55
CA LEU A 12 59.26 62.45 -55.57
C LEU A 12 57.90 61.90 -56.02
N ILE A 13 57.58 61.98 -57.32
CA ILE A 13 56.38 61.38 -57.88
C ILE A 13 56.42 59.85 -57.75
N LEU A 14 57.54 59.20 -58.06
CA LEU A 14 57.69 57.74 -57.90
C LEU A 14 57.56 57.31 -56.43
N VAL A 15 58.13 58.06 -55.49
CA VAL A 15 57.97 57.82 -54.05
C VAL A 15 56.52 58.02 -53.62
N ALA A 16 55.83 59.05 -54.13
CA ALA A 16 54.41 59.29 -53.85
C ALA A 16 53.52 58.15 -54.38
N VAL A 17 53.74 57.69 -55.62
CA VAL A 17 53.03 56.54 -56.21
C VAL A 17 53.30 55.27 -55.39
N TRP A 18 54.55 55.05 -54.96
CA TRP A 18 54.91 53.93 -54.10
C TRP A 18 54.21 54.00 -52.73
N LEU A 19 54.18 55.15 -52.06
CA LEU A 19 53.49 55.36 -50.79
C LEU A 19 51.96 55.16 -50.91
N ILE A 20 51.35 55.63 -52.01
CA ILE A 20 49.93 55.38 -52.31
C ILE A 20 49.70 53.87 -52.50
N SER A 21 50.57 53.17 -53.23
CA SER A 21 50.48 51.72 -53.43
C SER A 21 50.60 50.94 -52.10
N LEU A 22 51.50 51.37 -51.21
CA LEU A 22 51.69 50.80 -49.88
C LEU A 22 50.46 51.05 -48.97
N SER A 23 49.90 52.27 -49.02
CA SER A 23 48.69 52.65 -48.30
C SER A 23 47.48 51.82 -48.75
N LEU A 24 47.26 51.66 -50.05
CA LEU A 24 46.20 50.81 -50.61
C LEU A 24 46.39 49.33 -50.27
N ARG A 25 47.64 48.85 -50.23
CA ARG A 25 47.96 47.48 -49.81
C ARG A 25 47.67 47.28 -48.32
N LYS A 26 47.99 48.27 -47.47
CA LYS A 26 47.68 48.26 -46.04
C LYS A 26 46.16 48.29 -45.80
N GLN A 27 45.41 49.13 -46.51
CA GLN A 27 43.94 49.18 -46.43
C GLN A 27 43.28 47.87 -46.89
N ARG A 28 43.74 47.27 -48.00
CA ARG A 28 43.26 45.94 -48.44
C ARG A 28 43.53 44.86 -47.38
N LEU A 29 44.73 44.84 -46.82
CA LEU A 29 45.09 43.91 -45.74
C LEU A 29 44.21 44.10 -44.49
N GLU A 30 43.92 45.35 -44.12
CA GLU A 30 43.02 45.66 -42.99
C GLU A 30 41.57 45.25 -43.27
N GLN A 31 41.07 45.46 -44.48
CA GLN A 31 39.75 44.99 -44.91
C GLN A 31 39.66 43.46 -44.90
N GLU A 32 40.68 42.76 -45.42
CA GLU A 32 40.77 41.30 -45.36
C GLU A 32 40.80 40.78 -43.91
N ARG A 33 41.59 41.43 -43.03
CA ARG A 33 41.62 41.08 -41.60
C ARG A 33 40.25 41.26 -40.94
N LYS A 34 39.55 42.37 -41.22
CA LYS A 34 38.18 42.61 -40.73
C LYS A 34 37.21 41.56 -41.28
N ALA A 35 37.28 41.24 -42.57
CA ALA A 35 36.44 40.22 -43.21
C ALA A 35 36.69 38.82 -42.61
N ARG A 36 37.95 38.43 -42.40
CA ARG A 36 38.33 37.18 -41.72
C ARG A 36 37.84 37.14 -40.27
N ALA A 37 37.96 38.24 -39.53
CA ALA A 37 37.46 38.32 -38.15
C ALA A 37 35.93 38.17 -38.09
N VAL A 38 35.19 38.76 -39.03
CA VAL A 38 33.73 38.58 -39.13
C VAL A 38 33.38 37.14 -39.52
N ALA A 39 34.06 36.56 -40.51
CA ALA A 39 33.86 35.17 -40.91
C ALA A 39 34.14 34.20 -39.75
N TYR A 40 35.22 34.44 -39.00
CA TYR A 40 35.59 33.66 -37.82
C TYR A 40 34.55 33.77 -36.71
N ARG A 41 34.06 34.98 -36.39
CA ARG A 41 32.97 35.18 -35.42
C ARG A 41 31.70 34.42 -35.84
N LYS A 42 31.31 34.51 -37.11
CA LYS A 42 30.16 33.77 -37.65
C LYS A 42 30.37 32.26 -37.59
N ALA A 43 31.59 31.77 -37.82
CA ALA A 43 31.91 30.34 -37.72
C ALA A 43 31.79 29.84 -36.27
N ILE A 44 32.30 30.60 -35.30
CA ILE A 44 32.14 30.28 -33.87
C ILE A 44 30.67 30.29 -33.46
N GLU A 45 29.91 31.30 -33.88
CA GLU A 45 28.49 31.40 -33.54
C GLU A 45 27.69 30.21 -34.11
N LYS A 46 27.95 29.84 -35.37
CA LYS A 46 27.36 28.64 -35.97
C LYS A 46 27.77 27.36 -35.23
N ALA A 47 29.04 27.22 -34.88
CA ALA A 47 29.53 26.08 -34.11
C ALA A 47 28.84 25.99 -32.74
N ARG A 48 28.64 27.13 -32.05
CA ARG A 48 27.93 27.19 -30.77
C ARG A 48 26.47 26.78 -30.88
N ILE A 49 25.77 27.27 -31.91
CA ILE A 49 24.37 26.89 -32.18
C ILE A 49 24.28 25.40 -32.50
N GLN A 50 25.22 24.87 -33.29
CA GLN A 50 25.27 23.46 -33.62
C GLN A 50 25.53 22.60 -32.38
N GLU A 51 26.49 22.96 -31.54
CA GLU A 51 26.79 22.28 -30.28
C GLU A 51 25.58 22.29 -29.34
N GLN A 52 24.86 23.42 -29.25
CA GLN A 52 23.64 23.52 -28.45
C GLN A 52 22.54 22.60 -29.00
N LYS A 53 22.33 22.57 -30.32
CA LYS A 53 21.36 21.66 -30.96
C LYS A 53 21.72 20.20 -30.72
N GLU A 54 22.99 19.82 -30.85
CA GLU A 54 23.45 18.46 -30.57
C GLU A 54 23.25 18.08 -29.10
N ARG A 55 23.49 19.01 -28.17
CA ARG A 55 23.24 18.78 -26.74
C ARG A 55 21.75 18.58 -26.45
N HIS A 56 20.90 19.42 -27.02
CA HIS A 56 19.45 19.27 -26.91
C HIS A 56 19.00 17.93 -27.48
N PHE A 57 19.46 17.59 -28.69
CA PHE A 57 19.17 16.29 -29.29
C PHE A 57 19.61 15.11 -28.42
N LYS A 58 20.84 15.15 -27.88
CA LYS A 58 21.34 14.13 -26.94
C LYS A 58 20.45 14.01 -25.70
N ALA A 59 20.08 15.14 -25.11
CA ALA A 59 19.19 15.15 -23.95
C ALA A 59 17.79 14.61 -24.30
N GLU A 60 17.28 14.93 -25.48
CA GLU A 60 16.01 14.41 -25.99
C GLU A 60 16.04 12.90 -26.16
N THR A 61 17.16 12.35 -26.62
CA THR A 61 17.39 10.90 -26.76
C THR A 61 17.68 10.16 -25.46
N GLY A 62 17.72 10.84 -24.30
CA GLY A 62 17.93 10.19 -23.00
C GLY A 62 19.36 10.24 -22.46
N HIS A 63 20.27 11.02 -23.06
CA HIS A 63 21.63 11.15 -22.54
C HIS A 63 21.67 11.97 -21.23
N VAL A 64 21.72 11.26 -20.10
CA VAL A 64 21.60 11.81 -18.74
C VAL A 64 22.54 13.00 -18.47
N PRO A 65 23.84 13.00 -18.83
CA PRO A 65 24.69 14.17 -18.62
C PRO A 65 24.21 15.43 -19.36
N SER A 66 23.71 15.28 -20.58
CA SER A 66 23.14 16.40 -21.35
C SER A 66 21.83 16.90 -20.73
N ILE A 67 20.99 15.98 -20.23
CA ILE A 67 19.75 16.32 -19.52
C ILE A 67 20.06 17.14 -18.26
N LEU A 68 20.96 16.67 -17.40
CA LEU A 68 21.33 17.35 -16.15
C LEU A 68 21.99 18.70 -16.42
N TYR A 69 22.80 18.81 -17.47
CA TYR A 69 23.38 20.08 -17.89
C TYR A 69 22.28 21.10 -18.24
N LEU A 70 21.32 20.73 -19.09
CA LEU A 70 20.22 21.61 -19.49
C LEU A 70 19.32 21.96 -18.30
N ALA A 71 19.04 20.99 -17.42
CA ALA A 71 18.30 21.23 -16.18
C ALA A 71 18.99 22.30 -15.34
N LYS A 72 20.33 22.18 -15.16
CA LYS A 72 21.11 23.09 -14.34
C LYS A 72 21.23 24.49 -14.95
N GLU A 73 21.36 24.57 -16.26
CA GLU A 73 21.35 25.85 -17.01
C GLU A 73 20.01 26.57 -16.84
N ALA A 74 18.89 25.82 -16.90
CA ALA A 74 17.54 26.36 -16.77
C ALA A 74 17.20 26.85 -15.35
N GLU A 75 17.84 26.35 -14.28
CA GLU A 75 17.52 26.74 -12.89
C GLU A 75 17.53 28.25 -12.62
N ARG A 76 18.38 29.00 -13.35
CA ARG A 76 18.56 30.44 -13.14
C ARG A 76 17.44 31.27 -13.78
N ASN A 77 16.89 30.78 -14.89
CA ASN A 77 16.06 31.58 -15.78
C ASN A 77 14.63 31.01 -15.91
N ASN A 78 14.47 29.69 -15.79
CA ASN A 78 13.22 28.99 -16.06
C ASN A 78 13.09 27.70 -15.22
N ILE A 79 12.46 27.81 -14.05
CA ILE A 79 12.25 26.67 -13.14
C ILE A 79 11.39 25.58 -13.77
N LYS A 80 10.41 25.93 -14.62
CA LYS A 80 9.55 24.93 -15.27
C LYS A 80 10.35 24.03 -16.21
N GLU A 81 11.24 24.64 -16.99
CA GLU A 81 12.15 23.91 -17.88
C GLU A 81 13.19 23.10 -17.09
N ALA A 82 13.72 23.65 -15.99
CA ALA A 82 14.61 22.89 -15.10
C ALA A 82 13.92 21.64 -14.55
N LEU A 83 12.68 21.78 -14.07
CA LEU A 83 11.87 20.66 -13.59
C LEU A 83 11.58 19.65 -14.69
N TYR A 84 11.28 20.09 -15.92
CA TYR A 84 11.08 19.19 -17.06
C TYR A 84 12.30 18.30 -17.33
N TRP A 85 13.49 18.89 -17.38
CA TRP A 85 14.72 18.11 -17.62
C TRP A 85 15.06 17.21 -16.44
N TYR A 86 14.95 17.69 -15.21
CA TYR A 86 15.17 16.83 -14.04
C TYR A 86 14.17 15.68 -13.97
N ASP A 87 12.91 15.91 -14.32
CA ASP A 87 11.87 14.88 -14.42
C ASP A 87 12.24 13.82 -15.45
N LYS A 88 12.72 14.24 -16.63
CA LYS A 88 13.23 13.32 -17.65
C LYS A 88 14.40 12.47 -17.16
N ALA A 89 15.34 13.06 -16.40
CA ALA A 89 16.44 12.30 -15.80
C ALA A 89 15.93 11.33 -14.72
N ALA A 90 14.98 11.76 -13.89
CA ALA A 90 14.42 10.98 -12.80
C ALA A 90 13.64 9.76 -13.31
N HIS A 91 12.94 9.88 -14.44
CA HIS A 91 12.29 8.75 -15.14
C HIS A 91 13.28 7.73 -15.72
N LEU A 92 14.56 8.09 -15.88
CA LEU A 92 15.66 7.19 -16.20
C LEU A 92 16.36 6.67 -14.92
N ASP A 93 15.65 6.72 -13.79
CA ASP A 93 16.09 6.34 -12.45
C ASP A 93 17.38 7.05 -12.00
N ASN A 94 17.61 8.28 -12.50
CA ASN A 94 18.77 9.08 -12.10
C ASN A 94 18.53 9.85 -10.79
N VAL A 95 19.27 9.48 -9.76
CA VAL A 95 19.22 10.07 -8.41
C VAL A 95 19.44 11.59 -8.39
N ASN A 96 20.38 12.12 -9.19
CA ASN A 96 20.63 13.57 -9.25
C ASN A 96 19.42 14.32 -9.84
N GLY A 97 18.71 13.71 -10.79
CA GLY A 97 17.44 14.20 -11.31
C GLY A 97 16.40 14.32 -10.21
N MET A 98 16.19 13.23 -9.46
CA MET A 98 15.25 13.17 -8.34
C MET A 98 15.54 14.25 -7.29
N TYR A 99 16.80 14.36 -6.84
CA TYR A 99 17.21 15.41 -5.89
C TYR A 99 17.02 16.83 -6.45
N GLY A 100 17.24 17.02 -7.75
CA GLY A 100 16.96 18.28 -8.43
C GLY A 100 15.49 18.70 -8.29
N ILE A 101 14.57 17.77 -8.52
CA ILE A 101 13.13 17.99 -8.38
C ILE A 101 12.77 18.29 -6.94
N VAL A 102 13.16 17.42 -5.99
CA VAL A 102 12.87 17.61 -4.56
C VAL A 102 13.33 18.99 -4.09
N ARG A 103 14.57 19.36 -4.40
CA ARG A 103 15.15 20.66 -4.02
C ARG A 103 14.36 21.84 -4.61
N LEU A 104 14.03 21.80 -5.90
CA LEU A 104 13.34 22.91 -6.56
C LEU A 104 11.88 23.02 -6.11
N SER A 105 11.18 21.90 -5.98
CA SER A 105 9.81 21.83 -5.51
C SER A 105 9.68 22.31 -4.06
N MET A 106 10.60 21.89 -3.17
CA MET A 106 10.58 22.28 -1.76
C MET A 106 10.91 23.77 -1.52
N LYS A 107 11.39 24.51 -2.52
CA LYS A 107 11.51 25.98 -2.42
C LYS A 107 10.17 26.69 -2.49
N ARG A 108 9.14 26.03 -3.03
CA ARG A 108 7.78 26.57 -3.22
C ARG A 108 6.77 25.69 -2.48
N LYS A 109 6.94 25.57 -1.16
CA LYS A 109 6.13 24.65 -0.33
C LYS A 109 4.63 24.94 -0.34
N GLU A 110 4.26 26.17 -0.70
CA GLU A 110 2.87 26.62 -0.84
C GLU A 110 2.18 26.00 -2.05
N ASP A 111 2.94 25.57 -3.06
CA ASP A 111 2.41 24.86 -4.22
C ASP A 111 2.23 23.38 -3.86
N LEU A 112 0.96 22.98 -3.68
CA LEU A 112 0.60 21.61 -3.30
C LEU A 112 1.07 20.59 -4.34
N ILE A 113 1.00 20.92 -5.64
CA ILE A 113 1.38 20.00 -6.72
C ILE A 113 2.89 19.74 -6.66
N LEU A 114 3.69 20.79 -6.48
CA LEU A 114 5.13 20.64 -6.32
C LEU A 114 5.50 19.90 -5.03
N LYS A 115 4.75 20.13 -3.94
CA LYS A 115 4.95 19.41 -2.68
C LYS A 115 4.70 17.91 -2.83
N GLU A 116 3.60 17.51 -3.46
CA GLU A 116 3.31 16.10 -3.73
C GLU A 116 4.38 15.48 -4.65
N LYS A 117 4.79 16.22 -5.70
CA LYS A 117 5.89 15.79 -6.57
C LYS A 117 7.20 15.58 -5.81
N ALA A 118 7.53 16.48 -4.89
CA ALA A 118 8.71 16.33 -4.04
C ALA A 118 8.61 15.09 -3.12
N ASN A 119 7.42 14.84 -2.54
CA ASN A 119 7.20 13.67 -1.71
C ASN A 119 7.39 12.37 -2.49
N PHE A 120 6.85 12.29 -3.72
CA PHE A 120 7.03 11.13 -4.59
C PHE A 120 8.50 10.85 -4.88
N TRP A 121 9.25 11.84 -5.33
CA TRP A 121 10.67 11.63 -5.65
C TRP A 121 11.54 11.38 -4.42
N GLN A 122 11.15 11.88 -3.24
CA GLN A 122 11.80 11.52 -1.99
C GLN A 122 11.59 10.04 -1.64
N LEU A 123 10.37 9.52 -1.83
CA LEU A 123 10.08 8.08 -1.69
C LEU A 123 10.89 7.26 -2.70
N ALA A 124 10.99 7.72 -3.96
CA ALA A 124 11.75 7.02 -4.99
C ALA A 124 13.25 6.92 -4.66
N ILE A 125 13.84 7.98 -4.09
CA ILE A 125 15.23 7.95 -3.62
C ILE A 125 15.38 6.92 -2.49
N SER A 126 14.50 6.95 -1.49
CA SER A 126 14.54 5.97 -0.39
C SER A 126 14.34 4.53 -0.87
N ALA A 127 13.48 4.31 -1.87
CA ALA A 127 13.27 3.00 -2.48
C ALA A 127 14.53 2.45 -3.19
N LEU A 128 15.35 3.33 -3.77
CA LEU A 128 16.66 2.95 -4.37
C LEU A 128 17.68 2.54 -3.31
N ASP A 129 17.55 3.05 -2.08
CA ASP A 129 18.37 2.65 -0.92
C ASP A 129 17.86 1.35 -0.26
N ASN A 130 17.09 0.53 -0.99
CA ASN A 130 16.48 -0.73 -0.53
C ASN A 130 15.49 -0.60 0.64
N ASP A 131 14.92 0.58 0.88
CA ASP A 131 13.80 0.72 1.81
C ASP A 131 12.53 0.11 1.21
N LEU A 132 12.12 -1.04 1.76
CA LEU A 132 10.95 -1.79 1.30
C LEU A 132 9.64 -1.01 1.52
N VAL A 133 9.54 -0.24 2.61
CA VAL A 133 8.35 0.57 2.91
C VAL A 133 8.25 1.71 1.92
N ALA A 134 9.37 2.40 1.67
CA ALA A 134 9.41 3.46 0.65
C ALA A 134 9.12 2.91 -0.75
N LYS A 135 9.63 1.72 -1.09
CA LYS A 135 9.34 1.05 -2.37
C LYS A 135 7.85 0.72 -2.52
N PHE A 136 7.21 0.24 -1.45
CA PHE A 136 5.77 -0.01 -1.44
C PHE A 136 4.96 1.27 -1.64
N GLU A 137 5.28 2.33 -0.88
CA GLU A 137 4.58 3.62 -1.00
C GLU A 137 4.83 4.30 -2.35
N MET A 138 6.03 4.20 -2.90
CA MET A 138 6.34 4.62 -4.27
C MET A 138 5.49 3.86 -5.28
N GLY A 139 5.37 2.53 -5.12
CA GLY A 139 4.55 1.69 -5.97
C GLY A 139 3.08 2.11 -5.96
N LYS A 140 2.49 2.32 -4.77
CA LYS A 140 1.14 2.87 -4.62
C LYS A 140 1.00 4.25 -5.27
N ALA A 141 1.99 5.12 -5.10
CA ALA A 141 1.96 6.44 -5.71
C ALA A 141 1.93 6.38 -7.25
N LEU A 142 2.65 5.44 -7.87
CA LEU A 142 2.62 5.20 -9.31
C LEU A 142 1.27 4.62 -9.78
N VAL A 143 0.68 3.69 -9.01
CA VAL A 143 -0.63 3.10 -9.33
C VAL A 143 -1.73 4.17 -9.29
N PHE A 144 -1.72 5.06 -8.30
CA PHE A 144 -2.75 6.07 -8.11
C PHE A 144 -2.43 7.46 -8.73
N GLY A 145 -1.22 7.65 -9.27
CA GLY A 145 -0.78 8.93 -9.85
C GLY A 145 -0.58 10.05 -8.81
N ARG A 146 -0.07 9.73 -7.62
CA ARG A 146 0.17 10.69 -6.54
C ARG A 146 1.56 11.32 -6.67
N GLY A 147 1.63 12.60 -7.01
CA GLY A 147 2.89 13.33 -7.20
C GLY A 147 3.68 12.97 -8.46
N THR A 148 3.17 12.07 -9.29
CA THR A 148 3.74 11.64 -10.58
C THR A 148 2.63 11.18 -11.51
N ASP A 149 2.93 11.04 -12.81
CA ASP A 149 1.99 10.46 -13.77
C ASP A 149 1.71 8.99 -13.44
N LYS A 150 0.46 8.56 -13.67
CA LYS A 150 0.00 7.19 -13.40
C LYS A 150 0.84 6.20 -14.24
N ASN A 151 1.48 5.25 -13.57
CA ASN A 151 2.24 4.18 -14.20
C ASN A 151 1.98 2.88 -13.46
N ILE A 152 0.86 2.25 -13.81
CA ILE A 152 0.36 1.04 -13.15
C ILE A 152 1.39 -0.11 -13.24
N PRO A 153 2.00 -0.43 -14.40
CA PRO A 153 2.96 -1.53 -14.49
C PRO A 153 4.21 -1.33 -13.62
N LYS A 154 4.82 -0.12 -13.63
CA LYS A 154 5.98 0.16 -12.76
C LYS A 154 5.58 0.15 -11.29
N GLY A 155 4.37 0.64 -10.99
CA GLY A 155 3.80 0.61 -9.64
C GLY A 155 3.69 -0.81 -9.10
N TYR A 156 3.10 -1.74 -9.85
CA TYR A 156 3.00 -3.15 -9.45
C TYR A 156 4.36 -3.80 -9.27
N ALA A 157 5.29 -3.62 -10.20
CA ALA A 157 6.63 -4.19 -10.06
C ALA A 157 7.31 -3.74 -8.76
N CYS A 158 7.20 -2.45 -8.40
CA CYS A 158 7.73 -1.96 -7.11
C CYS A 158 7.05 -2.61 -5.90
N ILE A 159 5.72 -2.77 -5.92
CA ILE A 159 4.98 -3.39 -4.81
C ILE A 159 5.33 -4.87 -4.69
N GLU A 160 5.41 -5.59 -5.81
CA GLU A 160 5.79 -7.00 -5.84
C GLU A 160 7.22 -7.21 -5.33
N GLU A 161 8.17 -6.38 -5.76
CA GLU A 161 9.55 -6.41 -5.24
C GLU A 161 9.59 -6.13 -3.73
N SER A 162 8.77 -5.20 -3.24
CA SER A 162 8.66 -4.92 -1.80
C SER A 162 8.09 -6.11 -1.03
N ALA A 163 7.04 -6.73 -1.56
CA ALA A 163 6.43 -7.94 -0.99
C ALA A 163 7.43 -9.12 -0.97
N ALA A 164 8.17 -9.33 -2.07
CA ALA A 164 9.23 -10.33 -2.15
C ALA A 164 10.36 -10.06 -1.15
N GLY A 165 10.64 -8.79 -0.83
CA GLY A 165 11.56 -8.37 0.22
C GLY A 165 11.06 -8.61 1.66
N GLY A 166 9.81 -9.05 1.84
CA GLY A 166 9.24 -9.36 3.15
C GLY A 166 8.33 -8.26 3.71
N ASN A 167 7.95 -7.25 2.93
CA ASN A 167 6.98 -6.25 3.37
C ASN A 167 5.57 -6.84 3.41
N SER A 168 5.04 -7.06 4.61
CA SER A 168 3.70 -7.64 4.80
C SER A 168 2.57 -6.74 4.29
N GLU A 169 2.69 -5.41 4.37
CA GLU A 169 1.66 -4.50 3.82
C GLU A 169 1.59 -4.59 2.31
N ALA A 170 2.75 -4.74 1.65
CA ALA A 170 2.82 -4.98 0.21
C ALA A 170 2.18 -6.34 -0.15
N MET A 171 2.42 -7.40 0.63
CA MET A 171 1.76 -8.70 0.41
C MET A 171 0.23 -8.60 0.52
N LEU A 172 -0.28 -7.89 1.54
CA LEU A 172 -1.72 -7.67 1.68
C LEU A 172 -2.30 -6.90 0.50
N PHE A 173 -1.62 -5.84 0.08
CA PHE A 173 -2.03 -5.06 -1.09
C PHE A 173 -2.06 -5.93 -2.35
N MET A 174 -1.07 -6.79 -2.56
CA MET A 174 -1.05 -7.72 -3.70
C MET A 174 -2.24 -8.68 -3.65
N GLY A 175 -2.57 -9.21 -2.47
CA GLY A 175 -3.75 -10.04 -2.29
C GLY A 175 -5.05 -9.30 -2.59
N ASP A 176 -5.21 -8.08 -2.08
CA ASP A 176 -6.38 -7.24 -2.34
C ASP A 176 -6.50 -6.88 -3.82
N TRP A 177 -5.38 -6.56 -4.46
CA TRP A 177 -5.33 -6.27 -5.89
C TRP A 177 -5.71 -7.48 -6.76
N CYS A 178 -5.31 -8.69 -6.37
CA CYS A 178 -5.71 -9.91 -7.08
C CYS A 178 -7.24 -10.13 -7.07
N LEU A 179 -7.95 -9.55 -6.10
CA LEU A 179 -9.41 -9.58 -5.99
C LEU A 179 -10.10 -8.32 -6.53
N ASP A 180 -9.35 -7.32 -7.00
CA ASP A 180 -9.93 -6.11 -7.54
C ASP A 180 -10.47 -6.35 -8.96
N LYS A 181 -11.68 -5.88 -9.25
CA LYS A 181 -12.32 -6.03 -10.56
C LYS A 181 -11.60 -5.23 -11.66
N GLU A 182 -10.84 -4.20 -11.29
CA GLU A 182 -10.01 -3.42 -12.20
C GLU A 182 -8.70 -4.12 -12.57
N ASN A 183 -8.33 -5.20 -11.87
CA ASN A 183 -7.14 -5.97 -12.17
C ASN A 183 -7.38 -6.87 -13.41
N PRO A 184 -6.64 -6.68 -14.53
CA PRO A 184 -6.78 -7.55 -15.69
C PRO A 184 -6.38 -9.00 -15.40
N ASP A 185 -5.54 -9.23 -14.39
CA ASP A 185 -5.07 -10.54 -13.93
C ASP A 185 -5.78 -10.97 -12.64
N TYR A 186 -7.07 -10.64 -12.51
CA TYR A 186 -7.92 -11.08 -11.40
C TYR A 186 -7.78 -12.59 -11.16
N SER A 187 -7.41 -12.97 -9.94
CA SER A 187 -7.30 -14.37 -9.52
C SER A 187 -7.47 -14.49 -8.01
N ALA A 188 -8.49 -15.23 -7.60
CA ALA A 188 -8.73 -15.50 -6.20
C ALA A 188 -7.63 -16.41 -5.61
N GLU A 189 -7.09 -17.33 -6.41
CA GLU A 189 -6.01 -18.23 -6.03
C GLU A 189 -4.75 -17.44 -5.69
N ASN A 190 -4.33 -16.52 -6.58
CA ASN A 190 -3.19 -15.64 -6.32
C ASN A 190 -3.41 -14.76 -5.08
N ALA A 191 -4.64 -14.32 -4.84
CA ALA A 191 -4.97 -13.56 -3.63
C ALA A 191 -4.73 -14.38 -2.36
N ALA A 192 -5.26 -15.61 -2.32
CA ALA A 192 -5.07 -16.52 -1.21
C ALA A 192 -3.59 -16.85 -0.98
N GLU A 193 -2.80 -17.02 -2.05
CA GLU A 193 -1.34 -17.21 -1.95
C GLU A 193 -0.63 -16.00 -1.32
N TRP A 194 -1.00 -14.77 -1.70
CA TRP A 194 -0.42 -13.58 -1.09
C TRP A 194 -0.80 -13.42 0.38
N TYR A 195 -2.06 -13.70 0.74
CA TYR A 195 -2.48 -13.72 2.14
C TYR A 195 -1.77 -14.81 2.94
N HIS A 196 -1.51 -15.98 2.33
CA HIS A 196 -0.69 -17.03 2.93
C HIS A 196 0.73 -16.55 3.22
N LYS A 197 1.39 -15.92 2.25
CA LYS A 197 2.73 -15.33 2.46
C LYS A 197 2.74 -14.31 3.60
N ALA A 198 1.72 -13.45 3.69
CA ALA A 198 1.58 -12.50 4.79
C ALA A 198 1.36 -13.20 6.14
N ALA A 199 0.48 -14.21 6.18
CA ALA A 199 0.17 -14.99 7.37
C ALA A 199 1.39 -15.75 7.92
N ASP A 200 2.22 -16.32 7.04
CA ASP A 200 3.49 -16.99 7.38
C ASP A 200 4.50 -16.02 8.00
N LYS A 201 4.48 -14.74 7.60
CA LYS A 201 5.25 -13.66 8.23
C LYS A 201 4.61 -13.14 9.53
N ASN A 202 3.66 -13.87 10.10
CA ASN A 202 2.91 -13.53 11.30
C ASN A 202 2.11 -12.22 11.20
N ASN A 203 1.80 -11.75 9.99
CA ASN A 203 0.92 -10.60 9.83
C ASN A 203 -0.51 -10.96 10.23
N LEU A 204 -1.10 -10.19 11.16
CA LEU A 204 -2.42 -10.49 11.73
C LEU A 204 -3.55 -10.34 10.69
N GLU A 205 -3.47 -9.31 9.86
CA GLU A 205 -4.44 -9.06 8.79
C GLU A 205 -4.35 -10.18 7.73
N GLY A 206 -3.15 -10.63 7.39
CA GLY A 206 -2.93 -11.73 6.45
C GLY A 206 -3.57 -13.03 6.95
N LYS A 207 -3.46 -13.32 8.25
CA LYS A 207 -4.16 -14.44 8.88
C LYS A 207 -5.68 -14.29 8.82
N ILE A 208 -6.22 -13.10 9.06
CA ILE A 208 -7.67 -12.84 8.97
C ILE A 208 -8.16 -13.02 7.52
N LYS A 209 -7.46 -12.45 6.55
CA LYS A 209 -7.83 -12.57 5.13
C LYS A 209 -7.73 -14.00 4.64
N LEU A 210 -6.67 -14.74 5.01
CA LEU A 210 -6.53 -16.15 4.68
C LEU A 210 -7.60 -17.01 5.36
N GLY A 211 -7.92 -16.75 6.63
CA GLY A 211 -9.01 -17.42 7.32
C GLY A 211 -10.35 -17.19 6.62
N SER A 212 -10.59 -15.97 6.14
CA SER A 212 -11.77 -15.63 5.35
C SER A 212 -11.79 -16.32 3.98
N CYS A 213 -10.63 -16.54 3.36
CA CYS A 213 -10.51 -17.29 2.12
C CYS A 213 -10.92 -18.76 2.32
N TYR A 214 -10.41 -19.42 3.37
CA TYR A 214 -10.84 -20.77 3.71
C TYR A 214 -12.31 -20.85 4.15
N LEU A 215 -12.85 -19.85 4.84
CA LEU A 215 -14.25 -19.88 5.26
C LEU A 215 -15.20 -19.80 4.07
N ASN A 216 -14.87 -18.95 3.09
CA ASN A 216 -15.76 -18.62 1.97
C ASN A 216 -15.40 -19.31 0.65
N GLY A 217 -14.29 -20.06 0.60
CA GLY A 217 -13.81 -20.70 -0.62
C GLY A 217 -13.23 -19.74 -1.66
N ILE A 218 -12.59 -18.65 -1.20
CA ILE A 218 -12.01 -17.64 -2.10
C ILE A 218 -10.59 -18.08 -2.46
N GLY A 219 -10.40 -18.63 -3.67
CA GLY A 219 -9.09 -19.04 -4.18
C GLY A 219 -8.50 -20.30 -3.56
N VAL A 220 -9.18 -20.88 -2.58
CA VAL A 220 -8.84 -22.14 -1.91
C VAL A 220 -10.13 -22.93 -1.68
N GLU A 221 -10.02 -24.25 -1.52
CA GLU A 221 -11.18 -25.06 -1.14
C GLU A 221 -11.72 -24.62 0.23
N PRO A 222 -13.05 -24.44 0.39
CA PRO A 222 -13.64 -24.11 1.67
C PRO A 222 -13.24 -25.11 2.76
N ASN A 223 -12.68 -24.61 3.86
CA ASN A 223 -12.27 -25.41 5.00
C ASN A 223 -12.48 -24.65 6.30
N HIS A 224 -13.54 -25.01 7.03
CA HIS A 224 -13.87 -24.39 8.30
C HIS A 224 -12.76 -24.54 9.35
N GLY A 225 -12.09 -25.70 9.41
CA GLY A 225 -11.01 -25.95 10.37
C GLY A 225 -9.80 -25.05 10.14
N GLU A 226 -9.37 -24.90 8.89
CA GLU A 226 -8.28 -23.99 8.51
C GLU A 226 -8.66 -22.52 8.77
N ALA A 227 -9.90 -22.13 8.45
CA ALA A 227 -10.39 -20.79 8.74
C ALA A 227 -10.28 -20.43 10.22
N ILE A 228 -10.81 -21.30 11.09
CA ILE A 228 -10.73 -21.16 12.54
C ILE A 228 -9.28 -21.13 13.02
N TYR A 229 -8.41 -22.00 12.49
CA TYR A 229 -7.00 -22.00 12.85
C TYR A 229 -6.36 -20.62 12.60
N TRP A 230 -6.53 -20.04 11.41
CA TRP A 230 -5.95 -18.74 11.09
C TRP A 230 -6.54 -17.59 11.92
N PHE A 231 -7.86 -17.60 12.17
CA PHE A 231 -8.46 -16.61 13.07
C PHE A 231 -7.96 -16.74 14.51
N GLU A 232 -7.99 -17.95 15.09
CA GLU A 232 -7.60 -18.16 16.49
C GLU A 232 -6.09 -17.88 16.71
N THR A 233 -5.23 -18.15 15.73
CA THR A 233 -3.79 -17.79 15.83
C THR A 233 -3.53 -16.29 15.80
N ALA A 234 -4.36 -15.50 15.11
CA ALA A 234 -4.31 -14.04 15.18
C ALA A 234 -4.95 -13.51 16.48
N ALA A 235 -6.01 -14.16 16.96
CA ALA A 235 -6.67 -13.84 18.22
C ALA A 235 -5.74 -14.04 19.44
N GLU A 236 -4.89 -15.08 19.43
CA GLU A 236 -3.84 -15.30 20.44
C GLU A 236 -2.79 -14.17 20.49
N LYS A 237 -2.74 -13.31 19.46
CA LYS A 237 -1.92 -12.09 19.41
C LYS A 237 -2.74 -10.82 19.63
N ASN A 238 -3.83 -10.95 20.37
CA ASN A 238 -4.68 -9.86 20.81
C ASN A 238 -5.40 -9.10 19.68
N SER A 239 -5.56 -9.72 18.50
CA SER A 239 -6.38 -9.13 17.43
C SER A 239 -7.86 -9.27 17.75
N ALA A 240 -8.49 -8.15 18.14
CA ALA A 240 -9.91 -8.09 18.45
C ALA A 240 -10.79 -8.42 17.24
N GLU A 241 -10.36 -8.05 16.03
CA GLU A 241 -11.03 -8.44 14.79
C GLU A 241 -10.92 -9.94 14.55
N ALA A 242 -9.75 -10.55 14.75
CA ALA A 242 -9.61 -12.00 14.57
C ALA A 242 -10.48 -12.78 15.57
N MET A 243 -10.60 -12.29 16.82
CA MET A 243 -11.54 -12.84 17.80
C MET A 243 -12.99 -12.71 17.31
N PHE A 244 -13.35 -11.57 16.71
CA PHE A 244 -14.70 -11.40 16.13
C PHE A 244 -14.95 -12.41 15.01
N ARG A 245 -14.01 -12.54 14.06
CA ARG A 245 -14.11 -13.48 12.93
C ARG A 245 -14.17 -14.94 13.37
N ALA A 246 -13.37 -15.32 14.38
CA ALA A 246 -13.48 -16.65 14.99
C ALA A 246 -14.86 -16.85 15.62
N GLY A 247 -15.36 -15.85 16.35
CA GLY A 247 -16.68 -15.87 16.94
C GLY A 247 -17.79 -16.06 15.90
N GLU A 248 -17.79 -15.25 14.85
CA GLU A 248 -18.71 -15.30 13.72
C GLU A 248 -18.71 -16.69 13.06
N ALA A 249 -17.54 -17.24 12.79
CA ALA A 249 -17.41 -18.56 12.16
C ALA A 249 -17.97 -19.71 13.02
N TRP A 250 -17.91 -19.61 14.35
CA TRP A 250 -18.41 -20.65 15.26
C TRP A 250 -19.93 -20.61 15.50
N ILE A 251 -20.63 -19.55 15.10
CA ILE A 251 -22.08 -19.43 15.28
C ILE A 251 -22.79 -20.56 14.53
N ASP A 252 -23.68 -21.26 15.23
CA ASP A 252 -24.43 -22.41 14.76
C ASP A 252 -23.56 -23.57 14.21
N HIS A 253 -22.26 -23.57 14.51
CA HIS A 253 -21.32 -24.59 14.06
C HIS A 253 -21.11 -25.71 15.09
N GLY A 254 -21.78 -26.83 14.88
CA GLY A 254 -21.69 -28.00 15.76
C GLY A 254 -22.35 -27.78 17.12
N GLU A 255 -22.30 -28.80 17.99
CA GLU A 255 -23.04 -28.82 19.25
C GLU A 255 -22.63 -27.70 20.23
N ASN A 256 -21.34 -27.36 20.27
CA ASN A 256 -20.77 -26.36 21.18
C ASN A 256 -20.42 -25.04 20.47
N GLY A 257 -20.85 -24.85 19.22
CA GLY A 257 -20.49 -23.69 18.41
C GLY A 257 -20.82 -22.37 19.07
N ASN A 258 -22.06 -22.20 19.52
CA ASN A 258 -22.53 -20.95 20.15
C ASN A 258 -21.79 -20.65 21.47
N ALA A 259 -21.40 -21.66 22.23
CA ALA A 259 -20.59 -21.46 23.43
C ALA A 259 -19.18 -20.94 23.09
N ILE A 260 -18.53 -21.51 22.08
CA ILE A 260 -17.21 -21.08 21.60
C ILE A 260 -17.30 -19.69 20.95
N ALA A 261 -18.34 -19.45 20.14
CA ALA A 261 -18.63 -18.16 19.55
C ALA A 261 -18.76 -17.09 20.63
N TYR A 262 -19.52 -17.36 21.69
CA TYR A 262 -19.68 -16.44 22.81
C TYR A 262 -18.35 -16.09 23.48
N ILE A 263 -17.47 -17.07 23.73
CA ILE A 263 -16.13 -16.83 24.30
C ILE A 263 -15.34 -15.83 23.45
N TRP A 264 -15.26 -16.08 22.14
CA TRP A 264 -14.50 -15.23 21.23
C TRP A 264 -15.12 -13.84 21.07
N LEU A 265 -16.44 -13.73 20.95
CA LEU A 265 -17.15 -12.45 20.85
C LEU A 265 -17.05 -11.64 22.16
N PHE A 266 -17.05 -12.30 23.32
CA PHE A 266 -16.83 -11.66 24.61
C PHE A 266 -15.41 -11.07 24.71
N LEU A 267 -14.39 -11.81 24.29
CA LEU A 267 -13.00 -11.32 24.22
C LEU A 267 -12.88 -10.17 23.22
N SER A 268 -13.42 -10.31 22.02
CA SER A 268 -13.39 -9.28 20.97
C SER A 268 -14.01 -7.95 21.44
N ALA A 269 -15.17 -8.02 22.10
CA ALA A 269 -15.84 -6.86 22.68
C ALA A 269 -15.02 -6.21 23.81
N HIS A 270 -14.28 -7.02 24.58
CA HIS A 270 -13.39 -6.52 25.64
C HIS A 270 -12.19 -5.75 25.06
N PHE A 271 -11.59 -6.26 23.98
CA PHE A 271 -10.46 -5.64 23.30
C PHE A 271 -10.86 -4.52 22.31
N GLY A 272 -12.14 -4.11 22.31
CA GLY A 272 -12.58 -2.86 21.70
C GLY A 272 -13.24 -2.98 20.32
N TYR A 273 -13.52 -4.20 19.82
CA TYR A 273 -14.27 -4.36 18.58
C TYR A 273 -15.77 -4.10 18.83
N SER A 274 -16.30 -2.99 18.30
CA SER A 274 -17.67 -2.53 18.59
C SER A 274 -18.74 -3.54 18.20
N ASP A 275 -18.56 -4.14 17.02
CA ASP A 275 -19.58 -4.96 16.37
C ASP A 275 -19.75 -6.32 17.07
N ALA A 276 -18.74 -6.73 17.83
CA ALA A 276 -18.77 -7.96 18.61
C ALA A 276 -19.83 -7.95 19.70
N LYS A 277 -20.17 -6.78 20.28
CA LYS A 277 -21.13 -6.68 21.38
C LYS A 277 -22.52 -7.14 20.96
N HIS A 278 -22.99 -6.65 19.82
CA HIS A 278 -24.32 -7.01 19.31
C HIS A 278 -24.42 -8.50 19.04
N LEU A 279 -23.42 -9.06 18.36
CA LEU A 279 -23.41 -10.48 18.02
C LEU A 279 -23.27 -11.36 19.27
N ARG A 280 -22.43 -10.96 20.23
CA ARG A 280 -22.28 -11.62 21.54
C ARG A 280 -23.61 -11.67 22.29
N ASP A 281 -24.34 -10.56 22.33
CA ASP A 281 -25.58 -10.47 23.09
C ASP A 281 -26.69 -11.31 22.43
N LYS A 282 -26.72 -11.37 21.10
CA LYS A 282 -27.59 -12.29 20.35
C LYS A 282 -27.30 -13.75 20.73
N VAL A 283 -26.05 -14.20 20.60
CA VAL A 283 -25.63 -15.57 20.92
C VAL A 283 -25.85 -15.89 22.40
N GLY A 284 -25.58 -14.94 23.29
CA GLY A 284 -25.80 -15.09 24.73
C GLY A 284 -27.27 -15.25 25.11
N GLY A 285 -28.19 -14.60 24.38
CA GLY A 285 -29.63 -14.77 24.55
C GLY A 285 -30.11 -16.19 24.23
N GLU A 286 -29.49 -16.85 23.24
CA GLU A 286 -29.80 -18.22 22.83
C GLU A 286 -29.25 -19.27 23.82
N LEU A 287 -28.09 -19.00 24.44
CA LEU A 287 -27.44 -19.90 25.41
C LEU A 287 -28.10 -19.88 26.80
N GLY A 288 -28.72 -18.77 27.18
CA GLY A 288 -29.27 -18.55 28.50
C GLY A 288 -28.26 -18.03 29.53
N VAL A 289 -28.79 -17.44 30.61
CA VAL A 289 -28.01 -16.65 31.59
C VAL A 289 -26.96 -17.49 32.31
N ASP A 290 -27.30 -18.70 32.75
CA ASP A 290 -26.39 -19.56 33.52
C ASP A 290 -25.18 -20.00 32.68
N ALA A 291 -25.41 -20.40 31.43
CA ALA A 291 -24.35 -20.75 30.48
C ALA A 291 -23.43 -19.55 30.23
N VAL A 292 -23.99 -18.36 30.01
CA VAL A 292 -23.24 -17.12 29.81
C VAL A 292 -22.35 -16.80 31.00
N VAL A 293 -22.88 -16.86 32.23
CA VAL A 293 -22.09 -16.60 33.45
C VAL A 293 -20.93 -17.61 33.57
N GLY A 294 -21.19 -18.88 33.29
CA GLY A 294 -20.16 -19.93 33.27
C GLY A 294 -19.06 -19.65 32.23
N LEU A 295 -19.44 -19.30 31.00
CA LEU A 295 -18.51 -19.01 29.91
C LEU A 295 -17.67 -17.75 30.21
N GLN A 296 -18.26 -16.71 30.81
CA GLN A 296 -17.52 -15.53 31.24
C GLN A 296 -16.49 -15.88 32.32
N ALA A 297 -16.86 -16.72 33.30
CA ALA A 297 -15.93 -17.18 34.33
C ALA A 297 -14.75 -17.97 33.74
N LEU A 298 -15.03 -18.85 32.77
CA LEU A 298 -14.01 -19.60 32.02
C LEU A 298 -13.09 -18.69 31.20
N THR A 299 -13.64 -17.62 30.63
CA THR A 299 -12.93 -16.72 29.70
C THR A 299 -12.04 -15.71 30.42
N LYS A 300 -12.39 -15.29 31.65
CA LYS A 300 -11.63 -14.29 32.41
C LYS A 300 -10.13 -14.60 32.55
N PRO A 301 -9.69 -15.84 32.89
CA PRO A 301 -8.27 -16.17 32.91
C PRO A 301 -7.57 -16.02 31.55
N ILE A 302 -8.26 -16.38 30.45
CA ILE A 302 -7.74 -16.23 29.08
C ILE A 302 -7.56 -14.75 28.76
N MET A 303 -8.58 -13.94 29.08
CA MET A 303 -8.56 -12.50 28.94
C MET A 303 -7.37 -11.86 29.69
N THR A 304 -7.15 -12.23 30.96
CA THR A 304 -6.01 -11.73 31.74
C THR A 304 -4.67 -12.10 31.09
N LYS A 305 -4.52 -13.33 30.59
CA LYS A 305 -3.29 -13.76 29.90
C LYS A 305 -3.07 -13.03 28.57
N LEU A 306 -4.14 -12.75 27.81
CA LEU A 306 -4.08 -11.93 26.59
C LEU A 306 -3.63 -10.51 26.90
N THR A 307 -4.17 -9.88 27.95
CA THR A 307 -3.76 -8.53 28.39
C THR A 307 -2.30 -8.47 28.83
N GLN A 308 -1.78 -9.55 29.40
CA GLN A 308 -0.38 -9.65 29.85
C GLN A 308 0.58 -10.12 28.74
N GLU A 309 0.09 -10.38 27.52
CA GLU A 309 0.85 -10.97 26.41
C GLU A 309 1.57 -12.29 26.75
N ALA A 310 1.10 -12.99 27.80
CA ALA A 310 1.74 -14.17 28.38
C ALA A 310 1.30 -15.49 27.71
N ILE A 311 0.84 -15.43 26.45
CA ILE A 311 0.25 -16.57 25.75
C ILE A 311 1.27 -17.23 24.85
N THR A 312 1.49 -18.53 25.11
CA THR A 312 2.31 -19.38 24.26
C THR A 312 1.55 -19.75 22.99
N LYS A 313 2.28 -19.91 21.88
CA LYS A 313 1.73 -20.21 20.55
C LYS A 313 0.79 -21.44 20.60
N HIS A 314 -0.42 -21.27 20.08
CA HIS A 314 -1.49 -22.27 19.98
C HIS A 314 -2.06 -22.76 21.32
N SER A 315 -1.78 -22.08 22.44
CA SER A 315 -2.22 -22.55 23.75
C SER A 315 -3.73 -22.42 23.96
N ILE A 316 -4.38 -21.37 23.45
CA ILE A 316 -5.84 -21.23 23.52
C ILE A 316 -6.49 -22.26 22.61
N ILE A 317 -5.96 -22.42 21.39
CA ILE A 317 -6.47 -23.40 20.41
C ILE A 317 -6.43 -24.81 21.01
N LYS A 318 -5.29 -25.21 21.61
CA LYS A 318 -5.13 -26.51 22.27
C LYS A 318 -6.10 -26.69 23.45
N ALA A 319 -6.26 -25.67 24.29
CA ALA A 319 -7.15 -25.72 25.45
C ALA A 319 -8.61 -25.91 25.02
N LEU A 320 -9.07 -25.12 24.06
CA LEU A 320 -10.43 -25.21 23.53
C LEU A 320 -10.66 -26.51 22.73
N ASN A 321 -9.67 -27.01 21.99
CA ASN A 321 -9.73 -28.32 21.34
C ASN A 321 -9.93 -29.44 22.37
N LYS A 322 -9.20 -29.40 23.49
CA LYS A 322 -9.34 -30.37 24.58
C LYS A 322 -10.72 -30.25 25.26
N LEU A 323 -11.15 -29.04 25.57
CA LEU A 323 -12.39 -28.77 26.31
C LEU A 323 -13.64 -29.15 25.51
N TYR A 324 -13.70 -28.76 24.23
CA TYR A 324 -14.86 -28.95 23.37
C TYR A 324 -14.70 -30.09 22.35
N LYS A 325 -13.64 -30.91 22.48
CA LYS A 325 -13.33 -32.04 21.59
C LYS A 325 -13.30 -31.64 20.10
N ARG A 326 -12.72 -30.48 19.82
CA ARG A 326 -12.65 -29.90 18.47
C ARG A 326 -11.48 -30.48 17.69
N ASN A 327 -11.67 -30.71 16.40
CA ASN A 327 -10.63 -31.22 15.48
C ASN A 327 -10.02 -30.09 14.62
N ILE A 328 -9.67 -28.96 15.25
CA ILE A 328 -9.02 -27.85 14.53
C ILE A 328 -7.57 -28.25 14.22
N PRO A 329 -7.14 -28.21 12.95
CA PRO A 329 -5.80 -28.60 12.56
C PRO A 329 -4.78 -27.63 13.18
N ILE A 330 -3.80 -28.19 13.88
CA ILE A 330 -2.62 -27.43 14.32
C ILE A 330 -1.46 -27.97 13.51
N PRO A 331 -0.84 -27.17 12.62
CA PRO A 331 0.32 -27.60 11.86
C PRO A 331 1.39 -28.10 12.82
N LYS A 332 1.76 -29.38 12.70
CA LYS A 332 2.93 -29.92 13.40
C LYS A 332 4.13 -29.17 12.83
N LYS A 333 4.98 -28.58 13.68
CA LYS A 333 6.25 -27.97 13.25
C LYS A 333 6.89 -28.90 12.22
N VAL A 334 6.96 -28.49 10.96
CA VAL A 334 7.97 -29.04 10.06
C VAL A 334 9.29 -28.66 10.73
N LYS A 335 10.16 -29.65 10.96
CA LYS A 335 11.49 -29.42 11.54
C LYS A 335 12.22 -28.37 10.71
N GLU A 336 12.17 -27.12 11.14
CA GLU A 336 13.23 -26.17 10.88
C GLU A 336 14.32 -26.45 11.91
N VAL A 337 15.52 -26.64 11.37
CA VAL A 337 16.75 -26.87 12.09
C VAL A 337 17.07 -25.61 12.88
N LEU A 338 17.39 -25.81 14.17
CA LEU A 338 17.91 -24.90 15.19
C LEU A 338 16.89 -24.29 16.17
N ASP A 339 16.99 -24.84 17.39
CA ASP A 339 16.95 -24.17 18.69
C ASP A 339 15.64 -23.52 19.14
N GLU A 340 14.88 -24.24 19.99
CA GLU A 340 14.81 -23.96 21.43
C GLU A 340 13.75 -24.84 22.12
N GLU A 341 14.02 -25.09 23.39
CA GLU A 341 13.61 -26.21 24.22
C GLU A 341 12.11 -26.26 24.58
N ASP A 342 11.55 -27.47 24.51
CA ASP A 342 10.22 -27.80 24.99
C ASP A 342 10.15 -27.72 26.52
N ASN A 343 9.40 -26.77 27.06
CA ASN A 343 8.87 -26.85 28.42
C ASN A 343 7.40 -27.27 28.34
N ASP A 344 7.19 -28.59 28.29
CA ASP A 344 5.87 -29.21 28.41
C ASP A 344 5.42 -29.15 29.88
N LEU A 345 4.31 -28.46 30.13
CA LEU A 345 3.67 -28.46 31.45
C LEU A 345 2.93 -29.79 31.61
N SER A 346 3.60 -30.76 32.23
CA SER A 346 2.96 -31.93 32.82
C SER A 346 1.97 -31.47 33.88
N VAL A 347 0.67 -31.58 33.60
CA VAL A 347 -0.36 -31.51 34.64
C VAL A 347 -0.79 -32.93 34.97
N ASP A 348 -0.42 -33.29 36.18
CA ASP A 348 -0.66 -34.54 36.90
C ASP A 348 -2.12 -35.00 36.80
N ASP A 349 -2.29 -36.25 36.39
CA ASP A 349 -3.57 -36.91 36.18
C ASP A 349 -3.93 -37.66 37.47
N SER A 350 -4.44 -36.94 38.47
CA SER A 350 -5.07 -37.56 39.63
C SER A 350 -6.29 -36.77 40.10
N HIS A 351 -7.44 -37.44 40.05
CA HIS A 351 -8.79 -37.06 40.56
C HIS A 351 -9.80 -36.53 39.55
N ILE A 352 -10.23 -37.42 38.64
CA ILE A 352 -11.59 -37.43 38.11
C ILE A 352 -12.48 -38.21 39.10
N LYS A 353 -13.43 -37.51 39.74
CA LYS A 353 -14.67 -38.12 40.26
C LYS A 353 -15.82 -37.57 39.41
N THR A 354 -16.17 -38.31 38.38
CA THR A 354 -17.47 -38.24 37.71
C THR A 354 -18.57 -38.55 38.73
N LYS A 355 -19.55 -37.68 38.86
CA LYS A 355 -20.80 -38.00 39.54
C LYS A 355 -21.94 -37.77 38.55
N GLU A 356 -22.45 -38.89 38.05
CA GLU A 356 -23.72 -38.99 37.33
C GLU A 356 -24.85 -38.41 38.20
N LEU A 357 -25.74 -37.65 37.57
CA LEU A 357 -27.05 -37.32 38.11
C LEU A 357 -28.06 -37.48 36.96
N SER A 358 -28.42 -38.72 36.71
CA SER A 358 -29.70 -39.10 36.11
C SER A 358 -30.61 -39.68 37.20
N GLU A 359 -31.89 -39.38 37.07
CA GLU A 359 -33.07 -39.94 37.78
C GLU A 359 -33.67 -39.16 38.98
N SER A 360 -35.01 -39.14 38.97
CA SER A 360 -35.99 -38.50 39.85
C SER A 360 -36.21 -37.00 39.57
N ILE A 361 -37.37 -36.56 39.06
CA ILE A 361 -38.69 -36.71 39.69
C ILE A 361 -39.82 -36.85 38.64
N SER A 362 -40.72 -37.76 39.00
CA SER A 362 -42.01 -38.12 38.41
C SER A 362 -43.07 -37.01 38.42
N ASN A 363 -43.91 -37.04 37.38
CA ASN A 363 -45.37 -36.80 37.38
C ASN A 363 -45.97 -35.93 38.50
N VAL A 364 -46.46 -34.74 38.14
CA VAL A 364 -47.67 -34.18 38.74
C VAL A 364 -48.52 -33.55 37.63
N ASP A 365 -49.68 -34.17 37.40
CA ASP A 365 -50.84 -33.64 36.71
C ASP A 365 -51.62 -32.75 37.67
N TYR A 366 -52.01 -31.55 37.23
CA TYR A 366 -53.22 -30.89 37.72
C TYR A 366 -53.88 -30.13 36.57
N SER A 367 -54.99 -30.73 36.13
CA SER A 367 -56.07 -30.11 35.41
C SER A 367 -56.97 -29.28 36.36
N GLN A 368 -57.70 -28.33 35.76
CA GLN A 368 -58.79 -27.47 36.32
C GLN A 368 -58.32 -26.23 37.11
N GLN A 369 -58.77 -24.99 36.86
CA GLN A 369 -60.03 -24.41 36.38
C GLN A 369 -59.71 -23.04 35.72
N GLN A 370 -60.30 -22.68 34.56
CA GLN A 370 -61.46 -21.77 34.42
C GLN A 370 -61.41 -20.56 35.39
N MET A 371 -61.56 -19.31 34.97
CA MET A 371 -62.49 -18.79 33.97
C MET A 371 -62.19 -17.30 33.71
N ASN A 372 -62.52 -16.84 32.50
CA ASN A 372 -63.01 -15.49 32.17
C ASN A 372 -62.02 -14.31 32.32
N THR A 373 -61.85 -13.44 31.33
CA THR A 373 -62.82 -12.91 30.36
C THR A 373 -62.06 -12.22 29.23
N GLY A 374 -62.61 -12.28 28.02
CA GLY A 374 -62.96 -11.02 27.35
C GLY A 374 -62.16 -10.59 26.14
N GLN A 375 -62.58 -11.15 24.99
CA GLN A 375 -62.81 -10.45 23.71
C GLN A 375 -61.58 -9.87 22.97
N ALA A 376 -61.15 -10.51 21.88
CA ALA A 376 -61.72 -10.45 20.51
C ALA A 376 -61.32 -9.12 19.83
N LEU A 377 -60.59 -9.11 18.72
CA LEU A 377 -61.00 -9.51 17.36
C LEU A 377 -59.71 -9.56 16.49
N THR A 378 -59.39 -10.67 15.80
CA THR A 378 -59.55 -10.90 14.33
C THR A 378 -58.97 -9.76 13.46
N ASP A 379 -58.14 -9.94 12.44
CA ASP A 379 -57.98 -11.07 11.52
C ASP A 379 -56.70 -10.88 10.64
N LYS A 380 -56.10 -12.02 10.28
CA LYS A 380 -55.56 -12.44 8.96
C LYS A 380 -54.72 -11.55 8.02
N GLN A 381 -53.68 -12.23 7.52
CA GLN A 381 -53.12 -12.28 6.15
C GLN A 381 -52.20 -11.12 5.71
N ALA A 382 -50.90 -11.35 5.55
CA ALA A 382 -50.17 -12.04 4.46
C ALA A 382 -49.95 -11.18 3.20
N ASN A 383 -48.70 -10.71 3.01
CA ASN A 383 -47.92 -10.64 1.76
C ASN A 383 -46.60 -9.90 2.06
N GLN A 384 -45.42 -10.53 2.00
CA GLN A 384 -44.61 -10.73 0.78
C GLN A 384 -44.50 -9.49 -0.13
N ASN A 385 -43.37 -8.79 -0.02
CA ASN A 385 -42.48 -8.46 -1.14
C ASN A 385 -41.21 -7.79 -0.59
N SER A 386 -40.11 -8.52 -0.59
CA SER A 386 -38.75 -8.02 -0.39
C SER A 386 -38.08 -7.95 -1.76
N ASP A 387 -37.91 -6.74 -2.29
CA ASP A 387 -37.02 -6.50 -3.43
C ASP A 387 -35.56 -6.44 -2.94
N PRO A 388 -34.60 -7.06 -3.65
CA PRO A 388 -33.18 -7.02 -3.30
C PRO A 388 -32.57 -5.64 -3.60
N LEU A 389 -31.68 -5.18 -2.72
CA LEU A 389 -30.99 -3.89 -2.80
C LEU A 389 -30.07 -3.80 -4.04
N ASP A 390 -30.39 -2.87 -4.93
CA ASP A 390 -29.60 -2.48 -6.12
C ASP A 390 -28.56 -1.40 -5.74
N PHE A 391 -27.28 -1.66 -6.04
CA PHE A 391 -26.13 -0.78 -5.75
C PHE A 391 -25.69 0.07 -6.95
N SER A 392 -26.54 0.26 -7.96
CA SER A 392 -26.17 1.03 -9.14
C SER A 392 -26.80 2.44 -9.16
N GLN A 393 -26.29 3.39 -8.37
CA GLN A 393 -26.42 4.83 -8.74
C GLN A 393 -25.16 5.67 -8.45
N PRO A 394 -24.81 6.60 -9.38
CA PRO A 394 -23.63 7.45 -9.27
C PRO A 394 -23.84 8.71 -8.42
N VAL A 395 -22.70 9.28 -8.05
CA VAL A 395 -22.46 10.43 -7.16
C VAL A 395 -23.33 11.65 -7.47
N VAL A 396 -23.94 12.20 -6.42
CA VAL A 396 -24.70 13.46 -6.40
C VAL A 396 -23.77 14.64 -6.64
N GLU A 397 -23.98 15.38 -7.73
CA GLU A 397 -23.38 16.70 -7.96
C GLU A 397 -24.02 17.75 -7.04
N SER A 398 -23.23 18.41 -6.20
CA SER A 398 -23.67 19.53 -5.37
C SER A 398 -23.69 20.84 -6.17
N ASN A 399 -24.88 21.26 -6.60
CA ASN A 399 -25.14 22.60 -7.11
C ASN A 399 -25.02 23.65 -6.00
N TRP A 400 -23.96 24.46 -6.01
CA TRP A 400 -23.91 25.73 -5.27
C TRP A 400 -24.11 26.89 -6.24
N ASN A 401 -25.32 27.44 -6.26
CA ASN A 401 -25.58 28.77 -6.78
C ASN A 401 -26.81 29.39 -6.11
N ARG A 402 -26.59 30.34 -5.17
CA ARG A 402 -27.36 31.59 -5.03
C ARG A 402 -26.87 32.46 -3.85
N ASN A 403 -26.36 33.63 -4.21
CA ASN A 403 -26.57 34.96 -3.64
C ASN A 403 -27.13 35.08 -2.20
N GLN A 404 -26.33 35.69 -1.32
CA GLN A 404 -26.56 37.03 -0.76
C GLN A 404 -25.25 37.63 -0.26
#